data_AF-A0A2E2KND4-F1
#
_entry.id   AF-A0A2E2KND4-F1
#
_cell.length_a   1.000
_cell.length_b   1.000
_cell.length_c   1.000
_cell.angle_alpha   90.00
_cell.angle_beta   90.00
_cell.angle_gamma   90.00
#
_symmetry.space_group_name_H-M   'P 1'
#
loop_
_entity.id
_entity.type
_entity.pdbx_description
1 polymer ?
#
loop_
_entity_poly.entity_id
_entity_poly.type
_entity_poly.pdbx_seq_one_letter_code
_entity_poly.pdbx_strand_id
1 'polypeptide(L)'
;MDFPTHFDVIVIGGGHAGTEAALASARTGAKTLLLTHNIETLGQMSCNPAIGGIGKSHLVKEIDALDGAMARATDKGGIQFRILNSRKGPAVRATRAQADRILYKAAVREILESQPNLDIFQQSADDLIIEGDSVKGVVTQTGIRFKAKSVVLTAGTFLGGVIHIGLENHSGGRAGDPPSIALAKRLRELPFRVDRLKTGTPPRIDARSVDFSLMQEQPGDTPTPVMSYMGQLSDHPKQISCYITYTNEKTHDILRSGLDRSPMYTGVIEGVGPRYCPSIEDKIMRFADKDQHQVFVEPEGLTTYELYPNGISTSLPFDVQLAAVQSIRGFENAHIVRPGYAIEYDFFNPQDLKHTLETKYMDGLYFAGQINGTTGYEEAGAQGLLAGANAALRALDKEQWYPRRDEAYIGVLVDDLITLGTSEPYRMFTSRAEYRLILREDNADLRLTEKGRELGLVGDERWQAFCEKKESIEREQQRLKETWIQPGSAEANELAPKLKTPLSREYNLADLLKRPELSYRDIADLKGESVKNNQVSEQVEIHNKYAGYIDRQKDEIEQMRRQENTALPDAFDYDQVGGLSNELKAKLKEIRPETISQASRIQGMTPAAISLLLVYLKKHQLSKTGQATTS
;
A
#
# COMPACT_ATOMS: atom_id res chain seq x y z
N MET A 1 36.99 -6.31 -0.93
CA MET A 1 37.29 -6.11 -2.37
C MET A 1 36.30 -5.08 -2.91
N ASP A 2 36.75 -4.08 -3.66
CA ASP A 2 35.82 -3.15 -4.33
C ASP A 2 35.31 -3.79 -5.62
N PHE A 3 33.98 -3.82 -5.81
CA PHE A 3 33.38 -4.30 -7.05
C PHE A 3 33.67 -3.28 -8.16
N PRO A 4 34.05 -3.71 -9.39
CA PRO A 4 34.56 -2.79 -10.42
C PRO A 4 33.50 -1.81 -10.93
N THR A 5 32.24 -2.20 -10.90
CA THR A 5 31.12 -1.36 -11.33
C THR A 5 30.64 -0.48 -10.18
N HIS A 6 30.56 0.82 -10.44
CA HIS A 6 29.81 1.75 -9.59
C HIS A 6 28.36 1.81 -10.06
N PHE A 7 27.44 1.89 -9.11
CA PHE A 7 26.00 1.99 -9.35
C PHE A 7 25.52 3.40 -9.04
N ASP A 8 24.39 3.80 -9.60
CA ASP A 8 23.71 5.02 -9.18
C ASP A 8 22.90 4.76 -7.91
N VAL A 9 22.17 3.64 -7.90
CA VAL A 9 21.30 3.22 -6.80
C VAL A 9 21.60 1.77 -6.40
N ILE A 10 21.72 1.51 -5.10
CA ILE A 10 21.69 0.15 -4.53
C ILE A 10 20.40 -0.02 -3.73
N VAL A 11 19.64 -1.07 -4.03
CA VAL A 11 18.46 -1.47 -3.27
C VAL A 11 18.81 -2.71 -2.44
N ILE A 12 18.60 -2.64 -1.12
CA ILE A 12 18.86 -3.74 -0.19
C ILE A 12 17.53 -4.41 0.17
N GLY A 13 17.42 -5.69 -0.17
CA GLY A 13 16.26 -6.55 0.08
C GLY A 13 15.37 -6.70 -1.16
N GLY A 14 15.00 -7.94 -1.48
CA GLY A 14 14.16 -8.27 -2.64
C GLY A 14 12.69 -8.54 -2.31
N GLY A 15 12.17 -7.93 -1.24
CA GLY A 15 10.74 -7.98 -0.90
C GLY A 15 9.91 -7.01 -1.74
N HIS A 16 8.61 -6.88 -1.45
CA HIS A 16 7.69 -6.01 -2.21
C HIS A 16 8.17 -4.56 -2.37
N ALA A 17 8.70 -3.94 -1.31
CA ALA A 17 9.29 -2.60 -1.39
C ALA A 17 10.54 -2.59 -2.28
N GLY A 18 11.44 -3.55 -2.10
CA GLY A 18 12.68 -3.64 -2.86
C GLY A 18 12.47 -3.92 -4.35
N THR A 19 11.49 -4.77 -4.69
CA THR A 19 11.06 -5.01 -6.06
C THR A 19 10.66 -3.71 -6.74
N GLU A 20 9.72 -2.96 -6.16
CA GLU A 20 9.24 -1.71 -6.77
C GLU A 20 10.33 -0.63 -6.76
N ALA A 21 11.17 -0.56 -5.73
CA ALA A 21 12.29 0.38 -5.68
C ALA A 21 13.32 0.12 -6.78
N ALA A 22 13.69 -1.15 -6.99
CA ALA A 22 14.66 -1.54 -8.00
C ALA A 22 14.14 -1.26 -9.41
N LEU A 23 12.87 -1.61 -9.68
CA LEU A 23 12.23 -1.35 -10.97
C LEU A 23 12.07 0.14 -11.24
N ALA A 24 11.58 0.91 -10.27
CA ALA A 24 11.42 2.36 -10.40
C ALA A 24 12.77 3.04 -10.70
N SER A 25 13.81 2.69 -9.94
CA SER A 25 15.15 3.27 -10.12
C SER A 25 15.71 2.96 -11.52
N ALA A 26 15.63 1.71 -11.95
CA ALA A 26 16.16 1.25 -13.23
C ALA A 26 15.42 1.87 -14.42
N ARG A 27 14.10 2.02 -14.33
CA ARG A 27 13.26 2.63 -15.38
C ARG A 27 13.47 4.12 -15.54
N THR A 28 13.67 4.85 -14.44
CA THR A 28 14.10 6.26 -14.46
C THR A 28 15.47 6.47 -15.14
N GLY A 29 16.20 5.39 -15.43
CA GLY A 29 17.45 5.37 -16.20
C GLY A 29 18.70 5.22 -15.34
N ALA A 30 18.56 5.00 -14.02
CA ALA A 30 19.68 4.83 -13.12
C ALA A 30 20.24 3.40 -13.18
N LYS A 31 21.57 3.27 -13.17
CA LYS A 31 22.19 1.95 -13.05
C LYS A 31 21.98 1.41 -11.63
N THR A 32 21.17 0.36 -11.51
CA THR A 32 20.64 -0.12 -10.23
C THR A 32 21.16 -1.50 -9.88
N LEU A 33 21.54 -1.71 -8.64
CA LEU A 33 21.86 -3.02 -8.07
C LEU A 33 20.79 -3.43 -7.06
N LEU A 34 20.15 -4.57 -7.25
CA LEU A 34 19.33 -5.23 -6.24
C LEU A 34 20.15 -6.27 -5.48
N LEU A 35 20.44 -5.98 -4.21
CA LEU A 35 21.15 -6.85 -3.29
C LEU A 35 20.14 -7.62 -2.43
N THR A 36 20.16 -8.95 -2.47
CA THR A 36 19.22 -9.80 -1.71
C THR A 36 19.91 -11.02 -1.12
N HIS A 37 19.40 -11.54 0.00
CA HIS A 37 19.93 -12.77 0.61
C HIS A 37 19.72 -14.00 -0.28
N ASN A 38 18.57 -14.06 -0.95
CA ASN A 38 18.18 -15.20 -1.77
C ASN A 38 17.31 -14.75 -2.96
N ILE A 39 17.81 -15.00 -4.18
CA ILE A 39 17.10 -14.70 -5.43
C ILE A 39 15.81 -15.52 -5.56
N GLU A 40 15.76 -16.73 -4.99
CA GLU A 40 14.58 -17.59 -5.02
C GLU A 40 13.41 -17.04 -4.18
N THR A 41 13.64 -15.96 -3.42
CA THR A 41 12.64 -15.34 -2.54
C THR A 41 12.20 -13.94 -3.01
N LEU A 42 12.62 -13.51 -4.20
CA LEU A 42 12.19 -12.24 -4.80
C LEU A 42 10.67 -12.20 -4.95
N GLY A 43 10.00 -11.22 -4.34
CA GLY A 43 8.53 -11.13 -4.36
C GLY A 43 7.80 -12.17 -3.49
N GLN A 44 8.50 -12.84 -2.57
CA GLN A 44 7.89 -13.84 -1.68
C GLN A 44 6.79 -13.23 -0.78
N MET A 45 5.56 -13.70 -0.96
CA MET A 45 4.45 -13.46 -0.04
C MET A 45 4.69 -14.29 1.23
N SER A 46 4.75 -13.63 2.40
CA SER A 46 5.15 -14.27 3.67
C SER A 46 3.98 -14.45 4.64
N CYS A 47 2.96 -13.60 4.53
CA CYS A 47 1.75 -13.60 5.36
C CYS A 47 0.57 -14.11 4.53
N ASN A 48 -0.49 -13.32 4.28
CA ASN A 48 -1.67 -13.73 3.50
C ASN A 48 -1.31 -13.97 2.00
N PRO A 49 -1.85 -15.00 1.31
CA PRO A 49 -1.73 -15.20 -0.14
C PRO A 49 -2.70 -14.31 -0.95
N ALA A 50 -2.77 -13.00 -0.66
CA ALA A 50 -3.66 -12.08 -1.36
C ALA A 50 -3.02 -10.71 -1.61
N ILE A 51 -3.46 -10.06 -2.69
CA ILE A 51 -3.14 -8.66 -3.03
C ILE A 51 -4.44 -7.86 -3.13
N GLY A 52 -4.42 -6.63 -2.60
CA GLY A 52 -5.50 -5.68 -2.69
C GLY A 52 -6.50 -5.76 -1.54
N GLY A 53 -7.74 -5.35 -1.81
CA GLY A 53 -8.75 -5.06 -0.79
C GLY A 53 -8.77 -3.59 -0.37
N ILE A 54 -9.59 -3.25 0.63
CA ILE A 54 -9.91 -1.85 0.97
C ILE A 54 -8.64 -1.06 1.31
N GLY A 55 -8.43 0.07 0.63
CA GLY A 55 -7.24 0.93 0.74
C GLY A 55 -5.99 0.34 0.08
N LYS A 56 -5.81 -0.98 0.13
CA LYS A 56 -4.68 -1.72 -0.47
C LYS A 56 -4.75 -1.73 -1.99
N SER A 57 -5.91 -2.02 -2.58
CA SER A 57 -6.10 -2.04 -4.03
C SER A 57 -5.85 -0.68 -4.68
N HIS A 58 -6.12 0.39 -3.94
CA HIS A 58 -5.88 1.75 -4.40
C HIS A 58 -4.37 1.98 -4.55
N LEU A 59 -3.57 1.56 -3.56
CA LEU A 59 -2.12 1.54 -3.68
C LEU A 59 -1.63 0.66 -4.84
N VAL A 60 -2.21 -0.54 -5.03
CA VAL A 60 -1.83 -1.44 -6.14
C VAL A 60 -2.08 -0.79 -7.50
N LYS A 61 -3.24 -0.12 -7.67
CA LYS A 61 -3.58 0.59 -8.91
C LYS A 61 -2.73 1.84 -9.12
N GLU A 62 -2.31 2.51 -8.05
CA GLU A 62 -1.38 3.64 -8.13
C GLU A 62 0.06 3.19 -8.46
N ILE A 63 0.50 2.06 -7.89
CA ILE A 63 1.75 1.40 -8.29
C ILE A 63 1.69 1.04 -9.78
N ASP A 64 0.59 0.45 -10.25
CA ASP A 64 0.42 0.12 -11.67
C ASP A 64 0.40 1.34 -12.58
N ALA A 65 -0.27 2.43 -12.19
CA ALA A 65 -0.29 3.69 -12.93
C ALA A 65 1.12 4.28 -13.11
N LEU A 66 1.99 4.07 -12.13
CA LEU A 66 3.41 4.43 -12.16
C LEU A 66 4.30 3.31 -12.72
N ASP A 67 3.69 2.38 -13.47
CA ASP A 67 4.28 1.25 -14.18
C ASP A 67 4.89 0.14 -13.31
N GLY A 68 4.64 0.11 -12.00
CA GLY A 68 5.16 -0.92 -11.08
C GLY A 68 4.72 -2.36 -11.39
N ALA A 69 5.35 -3.33 -10.73
CA ALA A 69 5.16 -4.76 -11.03
C ALA A 69 3.94 -5.40 -10.35
N MET A 70 3.55 -4.91 -9.18
CA MET A 70 2.62 -5.60 -8.28
C MET A 70 1.30 -6.01 -8.94
N ALA A 71 0.68 -5.12 -9.73
CA ALA A 71 -0.60 -5.41 -10.38
C ALA A 71 -0.46 -6.46 -11.49
N ARG A 72 0.56 -6.35 -12.34
CA ARG A 72 0.83 -7.33 -13.41
C ARG A 72 1.19 -8.71 -12.84
N ALA A 73 2.00 -8.74 -11.78
CA ALA A 73 2.31 -9.98 -11.06
C ALA A 73 1.06 -10.59 -10.42
N THR A 74 0.14 -9.74 -9.93
CA THR A 74 -1.15 -10.19 -9.40
C THR A 74 -2.04 -10.79 -10.49
N ASP A 75 -2.08 -10.21 -11.69
CA ASP A 75 -2.83 -10.79 -12.82
C ASP A 75 -2.26 -12.16 -13.22
N LYS A 76 -0.94 -12.26 -13.39
CA LYS A 76 -0.26 -13.54 -13.73
C LYS A 76 -0.36 -14.62 -12.65
N GLY A 77 -0.48 -14.22 -11.38
CA GLY A 77 -0.54 -15.14 -10.24
C GLY A 77 -1.94 -15.31 -9.63
N GLY A 78 -2.95 -14.59 -10.13
CA GLY A 78 -4.24 -14.44 -9.46
C GLY A 78 -5.17 -15.62 -9.69
N ILE A 79 -5.51 -16.32 -8.61
CA ILE A 79 -6.35 -17.53 -8.64
C ILE A 79 -7.79 -17.27 -8.15
N GLN A 80 -8.10 -16.06 -7.72
CA GLN A 80 -9.47 -15.62 -7.45
C GLN A 80 -9.52 -14.10 -7.44
N PHE A 81 -10.39 -13.47 -8.23
CA PHE A 81 -10.60 -12.01 -8.18
C PHE A 81 -12.02 -11.64 -7.73
N ARG A 82 -12.12 -10.60 -6.90
CA ARG A 82 -13.39 -10.06 -6.38
C ARG A 82 -13.35 -8.54 -6.23
N ILE A 83 -14.50 -7.90 -6.44
CA ILE A 83 -14.73 -6.49 -6.10
C ILE A 83 -15.43 -6.41 -4.74
N LEU A 84 -14.67 -5.99 -3.73
CA LEU A 84 -15.22 -5.67 -2.42
C LEU A 84 -16.08 -4.40 -2.51
N ASN A 85 -17.13 -4.35 -1.70
CA ASN A 85 -18.11 -3.24 -1.71
C ASN A 85 -18.74 -2.98 -3.10
N SER A 86 -18.87 -4.00 -3.97
CA SER A 86 -19.43 -3.86 -5.32
C SER A 86 -20.82 -3.20 -5.37
N ARG A 87 -21.66 -3.43 -4.34
CA ARG A 87 -22.99 -2.81 -4.20
C ARG A 87 -22.96 -1.36 -3.72
N LYS A 88 -21.79 -0.82 -3.37
CA LYS A 88 -21.61 0.58 -2.97
C LYS A 88 -21.03 1.38 -4.14
N GLY A 89 -21.01 2.71 -4.00
CA GLY A 89 -20.46 3.61 -5.01
C GLY A 89 -18.96 3.37 -5.29
N PRO A 90 -18.45 3.81 -6.45
CA PRO A 90 -17.09 3.53 -6.93
C PRO A 90 -16.01 4.01 -5.96
N ALA A 91 -16.27 5.08 -5.20
CA ALA A 91 -15.36 5.64 -4.20
C ALA A 91 -14.97 4.69 -3.05
N VAL A 92 -15.67 3.57 -2.87
CA VAL A 92 -15.39 2.60 -1.80
C VAL A 92 -15.23 1.16 -2.31
N ARG A 93 -15.27 0.96 -3.63
CA ARG A 93 -15.00 -0.33 -4.26
C ARG A 93 -13.52 -0.65 -4.14
N ALA A 94 -13.19 -1.92 -3.97
CA ALA A 94 -11.80 -2.36 -3.89
C ALA A 94 -11.62 -3.74 -4.51
N THR A 95 -10.71 -3.85 -5.48
CA THR A 95 -10.33 -5.12 -6.09
C THR A 95 -9.46 -5.91 -5.13
N ARG A 96 -9.77 -7.19 -4.92
CA ARG A 96 -8.95 -8.12 -4.15
C ARG A 96 -8.73 -9.39 -4.94
N ALA A 97 -7.48 -9.84 -4.98
CA ALA A 97 -7.08 -11.07 -5.63
C ALA A 97 -6.46 -12.04 -4.60
N GLN A 98 -6.86 -13.31 -4.61
CA GLN A 98 -6.02 -14.37 -4.08
C GLN A 98 -4.94 -14.70 -5.10
N ALA A 99 -3.71 -14.90 -4.63
CA ALA A 99 -2.57 -15.18 -5.45
C ALA A 99 -2.03 -16.59 -5.16
N ASP A 100 -1.74 -17.34 -6.21
CA ASP A 100 -0.81 -18.45 -6.13
C ASP A 100 0.58 -17.87 -5.82
N ARG A 101 1.11 -18.22 -4.64
CA ARG A 101 2.39 -17.67 -4.18
C ARG A 101 3.55 -18.01 -5.10
N ILE A 102 3.53 -19.17 -5.75
CA ILE A 102 4.60 -19.62 -6.64
C ILE A 102 4.53 -18.81 -7.94
N LEU A 103 3.33 -18.69 -8.53
CA LEU A 103 3.14 -17.94 -9.77
C LEU A 103 3.40 -16.45 -9.59
N TYR A 104 2.91 -15.85 -8.50
CA TYR A 104 3.18 -14.44 -8.19
C TYR A 104 4.69 -14.17 -8.05
N LYS A 105 5.38 -15.01 -7.28
CA LYS A 105 6.82 -14.92 -7.07
C LYS A 105 7.60 -15.07 -8.39
N ALA A 106 7.21 -16.04 -9.22
CA ALA A 106 7.81 -16.26 -10.53
C ALA A 106 7.61 -15.05 -11.45
N ALA A 107 6.40 -14.46 -11.48
CA ALA A 107 6.12 -13.27 -12.26
C ALA A 107 6.95 -12.05 -11.81
N VAL A 108 7.09 -11.83 -10.50
CA VAL A 108 7.95 -10.77 -9.96
C VAL A 108 9.40 -10.97 -10.36
N ARG A 109 9.92 -12.20 -10.23
CA ARG A 109 11.29 -12.54 -10.60
C ARG A 109 11.55 -12.29 -12.09
N GLU A 110 10.65 -12.76 -12.96
CA GLU A 110 10.72 -12.55 -14.40
C GLU A 110 10.80 -11.05 -14.75
N ILE A 111 9.95 -10.22 -14.11
CA ILE A 111 9.94 -8.77 -14.33
C ILE A 111 11.25 -8.12 -13.87
N LEU A 112 11.82 -8.54 -12.75
CA LEU A 112 13.10 -8.03 -12.25
C LEU A 112 14.28 -8.44 -13.13
N GLU A 113 14.37 -9.72 -13.51
CA GLU A 113 15.48 -10.26 -14.30
C GLU A 113 15.47 -9.74 -15.75
N SER A 114 14.32 -9.33 -16.27
CA SER A 114 14.18 -8.78 -17.62
C SER A 114 14.34 -7.26 -17.70
N GLN A 115 14.44 -6.56 -16.56
CA GLN A 115 14.49 -5.09 -16.52
C GLN A 115 15.88 -4.56 -16.94
N PRO A 116 15.98 -3.75 -18.00
CA PRO A 116 17.23 -3.05 -18.33
C PRO A 116 17.70 -2.15 -17.19
N ASN A 117 19.03 -1.96 -17.08
CA ASN A 117 19.71 -1.20 -16.02
C ASN A 117 19.60 -1.78 -14.59
N LEU A 118 19.09 -3.00 -14.44
CA LEU A 118 19.01 -3.68 -13.15
C LEU A 118 19.91 -4.91 -13.10
N ASP A 119 20.93 -4.85 -12.24
CA ASP A 119 21.73 -6.02 -11.88
C ASP A 119 21.21 -6.62 -10.56
N ILE A 120 21.14 -7.96 -10.46
CA ILE A 120 20.75 -8.66 -9.24
C ILE A 120 21.98 -9.38 -8.67
N PHE A 121 22.24 -9.21 -7.37
CA PHE A 121 23.33 -9.88 -6.68
C PHE A 121 22.85 -10.55 -5.38
N GLN A 122 23.19 -11.83 -5.23
CA GLN A 122 22.80 -12.60 -4.06
C GLN A 122 23.86 -12.49 -2.97
N GLN A 123 23.65 -11.59 -2.01
CA GLN A 123 24.42 -11.55 -0.77
C GLN A 123 23.69 -10.71 0.29
N SER A 124 23.95 -10.99 1.57
CA SER A 124 23.50 -10.11 2.65
C SER A 124 24.30 -8.81 2.67
N ALA A 125 23.62 -7.71 3.00
CA ALA A 125 24.24 -6.42 3.34
C ALA A 125 24.52 -6.40 4.84
N ASP A 126 25.77 -6.14 5.23
CA ASP A 126 26.19 -6.13 6.64
C ASP A 126 26.56 -4.72 7.13
N ASP A 127 26.96 -3.80 6.25
CA ASP A 127 27.34 -2.43 6.60
C ASP A 127 27.04 -1.44 5.46
N LEU A 128 26.95 -0.16 5.80
CA LEU A 128 26.86 0.97 4.88
C LEU A 128 28.22 1.66 4.78
N ILE A 129 28.62 2.03 3.57
CA ILE A 129 29.79 2.89 3.36
C ILE A 129 29.31 4.33 3.52
N ILE A 130 29.82 5.04 4.52
CA ILE A 130 29.39 6.40 4.88
C ILE A 130 30.61 7.34 4.82
N GLU A 131 30.44 8.50 4.17
CA GLU A 131 31.44 9.56 4.08
C GLU A 131 30.79 10.89 4.48
N GLY A 132 31.21 11.46 5.62
CA GLY A 132 30.50 12.58 6.23
C GLY A 132 29.06 12.20 6.57
N ASP A 133 28.10 13.02 6.12
CA ASP A 133 26.66 12.81 6.33
C ASP A 133 25.98 12.10 5.15
N SER A 134 26.74 11.51 4.23
CA SER A 134 26.21 10.85 3.02
C SER A 134 26.53 9.36 2.95
N VAL A 135 25.57 8.57 2.48
CA VAL A 135 25.82 7.17 2.09
C VAL A 135 26.56 7.13 0.74
N LYS A 136 27.50 6.19 0.60
CA LYS A 136 28.34 5.99 -0.60
C LYS A 136 28.36 4.55 -1.10
N GLY A 137 27.62 3.66 -0.46
CA GLY A 137 27.57 2.26 -0.86
C GLY A 137 27.27 1.30 0.28
N VAL A 138 27.53 0.02 0.01
CA VAL A 138 27.19 -1.10 0.90
C VAL A 138 28.36 -2.07 0.96
N VAL A 139 28.58 -2.66 2.14
CA VAL A 139 29.50 -3.78 2.33
C VAL A 139 28.67 -5.04 2.57
N THR A 140 28.96 -6.08 1.79
CA THR A 140 28.29 -7.36 1.94
C THR A 140 28.88 -8.18 3.09
N GLN A 141 28.18 -9.23 3.52
CA GLN A 141 28.68 -10.20 4.50
C GLN A 141 30.04 -10.82 4.13
N THR A 142 30.31 -10.97 2.83
CA THR A 142 31.59 -11.49 2.32
C THR A 142 32.68 -10.42 2.18
N GLY A 143 32.42 -9.17 2.59
CA GLY A 143 33.38 -8.06 2.51
C GLY A 143 33.54 -7.45 1.10
N ILE A 144 32.59 -7.71 0.19
CA ILE A 144 32.53 -7.05 -1.12
C ILE A 144 31.93 -5.66 -0.93
N ARG A 145 32.56 -4.65 -1.52
CA ARG A 145 32.17 -3.25 -1.40
C ARG A 145 31.58 -2.79 -2.72
N PHE A 146 30.31 -2.42 -2.70
CA PHE A 146 29.61 -1.82 -3.83
C PHE A 146 29.44 -0.33 -3.57
N LYS A 147 29.86 0.52 -4.51
CA LYS A 147 29.71 1.98 -4.40
C LYS A 147 28.46 2.45 -5.13
N ALA A 148 27.75 3.38 -4.51
CA ALA A 148 26.60 4.05 -5.11
C ALA A 148 26.39 5.48 -4.61
N LYS A 149 25.62 6.27 -5.35
CA LYS A 149 25.22 7.62 -4.95
C LYS A 149 24.06 7.60 -3.96
N SER A 150 23.15 6.65 -4.11
CA SER A 150 21.99 6.47 -3.25
C SER A 150 21.81 5.00 -2.83
N VAL A 151 21.24 4.77 -1.66
CA VAL A 151 20.89 3.43 -1.13
C VAL A 151 19.45 3.42 -0.64
N VAL A 152 18.67 2.42 -1.06
CA VAL A 152 17.30 2.17 -0.58
C VAL A 152 17.29 0.92 0.29
N LEU A 153 16.93 1.06 1.57
CA LEU A 153 16.86 -0.04 2.52
C LEU A 153 15.42 -0.56 2.64
N THR A 154 15.22 -1.84 2.31
CA THR A 154 13.90 -2.49 2.28
C THR A 154 13.91 -3.83 3.03
N ALA A 155 14.57 -3.85 4.18
CA ALA A 155 14.93 -5.07 4.91
C ALA A 155 13.75 -5.88 5.50
N GLY A 156 12.50 -5.40 5.37
CA GLY A 156 11.32 -6.14 5.81
C GLY A 156 11.38 -6.47 7.31
N THR A 157 11.15 -7.74 7.65
CA THR A 157 11.21 -8.26 9.02
C THR A 157 12.58 -8.84 9.41
N PHE A 158 13.63 -8.60 8.61
CA PHE A 158 14.92 -9.28 8.80
C PHE A 158 15.83 -8.59 9.81
N LEU A 159 15.73 -7.27 9.97
CA LEU A 159 16.60 -6.52 10.90
C LEU A 159 16.28 -6.91 12.34
N GLY A 160 17.25 -7.54 13.02
CA GLY A 160 17.06 -7.99 14.40
C GLY A 160 15.89 -8.96 14.57
N GLY A 161 15.56 -9.74 13.53
CA GLY A 161 14.38 -10.61 13.51
C GLY A 161 14.41 -11.73 14.56
N VAL A 162 13.33 -11.86 15.33
CA VAL A 162 13.13 -12.92 16.33
C VAL A 162 11.75 -13.54 16.18
N ILE A 163 11.70 -14.86 16.02
CA ILE A 163 10.47 -15.64 15.89
C ILE A 163 10.06 -16.16 17.26
N HIS A 164 8.77 -16.07 17.58
CA HIS A 164 8.16 -16.50 18.84
C HIS A 164 7.03 -17.51 18.61
N ILE A 165 7.11 -18.66 19.28
CA ILE A 165 6.08 -19.71 19.31
C ILE A 165 5.94 -20.21 20.74
N GLY A 166 4.88 -19.80 21.44
CA GLY A 166 4.82 -19.96 22.88
C GLY A 166 6.03 -19.31 23.55
N LEU A 167 6.53 -19.89 24.63
CA LEU A 167 7.70 -19.35 25.35
C LEU A 167 9.04 -19.55 24.62
N GLU A 168 9.06 -20.28 23.51
CA GLU A 168 10.26 -20.50 22.72
C GLU A 168 10.47 -19.35 21.72
N ASN A 169 11.74 -18.91 21.60
CA ASN A 169 12.14 -17.94 20.59
C ASN A 169 13.42 -18.37 19.88
N HIS A 170 13.59 -17.94 18.64
CA HIS A 170 14.81 -18.14 17.86
C HIS A 170 15.00 -17.01 16.86
N SER A 171 16.26 -16.71 16.53
CA SER A 171 16.58 -15.65 15.57
C SER A 171 16.22 -16.06 14.15
N GLY A 172 15.55 -15.18 13.42
CA GLY A 172 15.06 -15.45 12.06
C GLY A 172 14.36 -14.23 11.48
N GLY A 173 14.57 -13.94 10.20
CA GLY A 173 13.82 -12.88 9.51
C GLY A 173 12.43 -13.33 9.10
N ARG A 174 12.31 -14.62 8.75
CA ARG A 174 11.09 -15.39 8.48
C ARG A 174 11.36 -16.84 8.86
N ALA A 175 10.32 -17.65 9.01
CA ALA A 175 10.51 -19.08 9.27
C ALA A 175 11.35 -19.74 8.15
N GLY A 176 12.54 -20.21 8.51
CA GLY A 176 13.51 -20.82 7.58
C GLY A 176 14.58 -19.87 7.01
N ASP A 177 14.43 -18.56 7.18
CA ASP A 177 15.37 -17.56 6.66
C ASP A 177 16.17 -16.88 7.80
N PRO A 178 17.50 -16.71 7.64
CA PRO A 178 18.33 -16.06 8.66
C PRO A 178 17.98 -14.58 8.82
N PRO A 179 18.18 -14.00 10.01
CA PRO A 179 18.01 -12.56 10.24
C PRO A 179 19.23 -11.77 9.73
N SER A 180 19.06 -10.46 9.56
CA SER A 180 20.15 -9.51 9.32
C SER A 180 20.53 -8.83 10.63
N ILE A 181 21.64 -9.30 11.24
CA ILE A 181 22.08 -8.86 12.58
C ILE A 181 23.13 -7.75 12.51
N ALA A 182 24.14 -7.91 11.64
CA ALA A 182 25.24 -6.94 11.52
C ALA A 182 24.72 -5.57 11.10
N LEU A 183 23.88 -5.54 10.06
CA LEU A 183 23.26 -4.31 9.58
C LEU A 183 22.33 -3.67 10.62
N ALA A 184 21.55 -4.48 11.37
CA ALA A 184 20.70 -3.96 12.45
C ALA A 184 21.54 -3.27 13.53
N LYS A 185 22.64 -3.89 13.97
CA LYS A 185 23.58 -3.28 14.91
C LYS A 185 24.13 -1.96 14.35
N ARG A 186 24.57 -1.97 13.10
CA ARG A 186 25.11 -0.77 12.44
C ARG A 186 24.12 0.38 12.42
N LEU A 187 22.87 0.11 12.04
CA LEU A 187 21.84 1.14 11.95
C LEU A 187 21.46 1.72 13.33
N ARG A 188 21.54 0.94 14.41
CA ARG A 188 21.34 1.42 15.79
C ARG A 188 22.47 2.32 16.30
N GLU A 189 23.65 2.29 15.67
CA GLU A 189 24.76 3.21 15.98
C GLU A 189 24.61 4.57 15.29
N LEU A 190 23.69 4.68 14.33
CA LEU A 190 23.40 5.90 13.58
C LEU A 190 22.32 6.73 14.30
N PRO A 191 22.14 8.02 13.96
CA PRO A 191 21.24 8.94 14.68
C PRO A 191 19.74 8.69 14.39
N PHE A 192 19.34 7.45 14.19
CA PHE A 192 17.94 7.08 13.94
C PHE A 192 17.24 6.63 15.22
N ARG A 193 15.95 6.96 15.34
CA ARG A 193 15.11 6.40 16.40
C ARG A 193 14.66 5.00 15.99
N VAL A 194 15.18 3.99 16.69
CA VAL A 194 14.89 2.58 16.45
C VAL A 194 14.02 2.05 17.58
N ASP A 195 12.99 1.30 17.23
CA ASP A 195 12.12 0.58 18.16
C ASP A 195 11.72 -0.76 17.51
N ARG A 196 10.93 -1.60 18.17
CA ARG A 196 10.55 -2.93 17.69
C ARG A 196 9.05 -3.07 17.51
N LEU A 197 8.67 -3.77 16.44
CA LEU A 197 7.27 -4.12 16.17
C LEU A 197 7.11 -5.63 16.08
N LYS A 198 5.86 -6.05 16.31
CA LYS A 198 5.46 -7.44 16.22
C LYS A 198 4.38 -7.63 15.16
N THR A 199 4.52 -8.68 14.35
CA THR A 199 3.42 -9.19 13.49
C THR A 199 3.28 -10.70 13.61
N GLY A 200 2.06 -11.22 13.43
CA GLY A 200 1.76 -12.65 13.54
C GLY A 200 1.20 -13.26 12.26
N THR A 201 1.49 -14.52 12.02
CA THR A 201 0.95 -15.34 10.93
C THR A 201 0.19 -16.55 11.49
N PRO A 202 -0.88 -17.02 10.83
CA PRO A 202 -1.57 -18.24 11.26
C PRO A 202 -0.72 -19.49 10.98
N PRO A 203 -1.09 -20.66 11.54
CA PRO A 203 -0.59 -21.94 11.07
C PRO A 203 -0.97 -22.19 9.60
N ARG A 204 -0.23 -23.06 8.91
CA ARG A 204 -0.58 -23.58 7.57
C ARG A 204 -1.20 -24.95 7.70
N ILE A 205 -2.32 -25.17 7.02
CA ILE A 205 -3.13 -26.39 7.14
C ILE A 205 -3.06 -27.20 5.84
N ASP A 206 -3.00 -28.52 5.93
CA ASP A 206 -3.08 -29.40 4.74
C ASP A 206 -4.54 -29.54 4.27
N ALA A 207 -4.83 -29.08 3.06
CA ALA A 207 -6.16 -29.13 2.45
C ALA A 207 -6.77 -30.54 2.41
N ARG A 208 -5.96 -31.60 2.34
CA ARG A 208 -6.45 -32.98 2.28
C ARG A 208 -7.03 -33.47 3.61
N SER A 209 -6.72 -32.77 4.69
CA SER A 209 -7.20 -33.05 6.05
C SER A 209 -8.42 -32.22 6.46
N VAL A 210 -8.95 -31.40 5.54
CA VAL A 210 -10.05 -30.45 5.76
C VAL A 210 -11.33 -30.95 5.11
N ASP A 211 -12.45 -30.89 5.84
CA ASP A 211 -13.77 -31.16 5.30
C ASP A 211 -14.44 -29.87 4.80
N PHE A 212 -14.24 -29.58 3.51
CA PHE A 212 -14.84 -28.43 2.85
C PHE A 212 -16.37 -28.50 2.74
N SER A 213 -16.99 -29.69 2.88
CA SER A 213 -18.45 -29.83 2.79
C SER A 213 -19.19 -29.17 3.96
N LEU A 214 -18.47 -28.93 5.07
CA LEU A 214 -18.98 -28.25 6.25
C LEU A 214 -18.80 -26.72 6.20
N MET A 215 -18.19 -26.20 5.14
CA MET A 215 -17.84 -24.79 4.98
C MET A 215 -18.67 -24.10 3.89
N GLN A 216 -18.79 -22.79 3.99
CA GLN A 216 -19.42 -21.99 2.94
C GLN A 216 -18.40 -21.67 1.85
N GLU A 217 -18.63 -22.17 0.64
CA GLU A 217 -17.84 -21.79 -0.54
C GLU A 217 -18.04 -20.31 -0.90
N GLN A 218 -16.95 -19.65 -1.27
CA GLN A 218 -16.92 -18.29 -1.76
C GLN A 218 -16.12 -18.23 -3.08
N PRO A 219 -16.81 -18.24 -4.23
CA PRO A 219 -16.17 -18.09 -5.53
C PRO A 219 -15.74 -16.63 -5.79
N GLY A 220 -14.94 -16.45 -6.85
CA GLY A 220 -14.65 -15.16 -7.45
C GLY A 220 -15.87 -14.51 -8.11
N ASP A 221 -15.70 -13.28 -8.58
CA ASP A 221 -16.76 -12.54 -9.29
C ASP A 221 -16.78 -12.91 -10.79
N THR A 222 -17.98 -12.87 -11.40
CA THR A 222 -18.18 -13.04 -12.84
C THR A 222 -18.91 -11.82 -13.40
N PRO A 223 -18.34 -11.07 -14.37
CA PRO A 223 -17.04 -11.28 -14.99
C PRO A 223 -15.87 -11.04 -14.02
N THR A 224 -14.76 -11.76 -14.23
CA THR A 224 -13.56 -11.66 -13.41
C THR A 224 -12.93 -10.27 -13.54
N PRO A 225 -12.65 -9.56 -12.43
CA PRO A 225 -11.92 -8.29 -12.44
C PRO A 225 -10.44 -8.46 -12.81
N VAL A 226 -9.83 -7.41 -13.35
CA VAL A 226 -8.38 -7.35 -13.68
C VAL A 226 -7.67 -6.31 -12.79
N MET A 227 -6.49 -6.65 -12.28
CA MET A 227 -5.74 -5.79 -11.36
C MET A 227 -4.90 -4.72 -12.07
N SER A 228 -4.20 -5.02 -13.16
CA SER A 228 -3.45 -4.03 -13.94
C SER A 228 -4.36 -3.32 -14.94
N TYR A 229 -4.08 -2.05 -15.23
CA TYR A 229 -4.70 -1.34 -16.36
C TYR A 229 -4.28 -1.91 -17.73
N MET A 230 -3.14 -2.58 -17.77
CA MET A 230 -2.59 -3.25 -18.96
C MET A 230 -2.93 -4.75 -19.02
N GLY A 231 -3.52 -5.29 -17.95
CA GLY A 231 -3.78 -6.73 -17.83
C GLY A 231 -4.94 -7.20 -18.71
N GLN A 232 -4.93 -8.49 -19.02
CA GLN A 232 -5.96 -9.17 -19.79
C GLN A 232 -6.47 -10.40 -19.04
N LEU A 233 -7.72 -10.80 -19.31
CA LEU A 233 -8.28 -12.01 -18.69
C LEU A 233 -7.50 -13.28 -19.03
N SER A 234 -6.82 -13.31 -20.18
CA SER A 234 -5.97 -14.43 -20.59
C SER A 234 -4.70 -14.56 -19.75
N ASP A 235 -4.29 -13.51 -19.03
CA ASP A 235 -3.13 -13.56 -18.14
C ASP A 235 -3.44 -14.33 -16.86
N HIS A 236 -4.73 -14.49 -16.52
CA HIS A 236 -5.16 -15.08 -15.26
C HIS A 236 -5.04 -16.60 -15.28
N PRO A 237 -4.45 -17.19 -14.23
CA PRO A 237 -4.56 -18.62 -13.98
C PRO A 237 -6.01 -19.08 -13.75
N LYS A 238 -6.16 -20.40 -13.60
CA LYS A 238 -7.42 -21.02 -13.21
C LYS A 238 -7.98 -20.38 -11.94
N GLN A 239 -9.23 -19.94 -12.00
CA GLN A 239 -9.95 -19.38 -10.85
C GLN A 239 -10.46 -20.49 -9.94
N ILE A 240 -10.26 -20.36 -8.63
CA ILE A 240 -10.73 -21.28 -7.58
C ILE A 240 -11.41 -20.53 -6.43
N SER A 241 -12.12 -21.27 -5.58
CA SER A 241 -12.88 -20.71 -4.47
C SER A 241 -12.03 -20.60 -3.19
N CYS A 242 -12.42 -19.66 -2.34
CA CYS A 242 -12.07 -19.68 -0.91
C CYS A 242 -13.24 -20.27 -0.15
N TYR A 243 -13.03 -20.60 1.13
CA TYR A 243 -14.09 -21.10 1.99
C TYR A 243 -14.19 -20.27 3.25
N ILE A 244 -15.36 -20.28 3.88
CA ILE A 244 -15.64 -19.58 5.13
C ILE A 244 -16.07 -20.60 6.18
N THR A 245 -15.43 -20.53 7.34
CA THR A 245 -15.82 -21.22 8.56
C THR A 245 -15.72 -20.26 9.75
N TYR A 246 -15.98 -20.75 10.96
CA TYR A 246 -16.02 -19.94 12.17
C TYR A 246 -15.36 -20.67 13.34
N THR A 247 -14.67 -19.93 14.20
CA THR A 247 -14.34 -20.40 15.55
C THR A 247 -15.61 -20.55 16.38
N ASN A 248 -15.53 -21.21 17.53
CA ASN A 248 -16.65 -21.36 18.46
C ASN A 248 -16.16 -21.19 19.92
N GLU A 249 -17.07 -21.28 20.88
CA GLU A 249 -16.77 -21.16 22.31
C GLU A 249 -15.69 -22.15 22.77
N LYS A 250 -15.73 -23.40 22.29
CA LYS A 250 -14.69 -24.40 22.60
C LYS A 250 -13.32 -23.94 22.09
N THR A 251 -13.24 -23.37 20.89
CA THR A 251 -12.01 -22.75 20.37
C THR A 251 -11.51 -21.66 21.32
N HIS A 252 -12.41 -20.80 21.81
CA HIS A 252 -12.04 -19.70 22.69
C HIS A 252 -11.55 -20.18 24.05
N ASP A 253 -12.17 -21.20 24.64
CA ASP A 253 -11.72 -21.79 25.90
C ASP A 253 -10.33 -22.41 25.80
N ILE A 254 -10.04 -23.10 24.69
CA ILE A 254 -8.70 -23.63 24.41
C ILE A 254 -7.68 -22.49 24.33
N LEU A 255 -7.98 -21.44 23.57
CA LEU A 255 -7.10 -20.28 23.43
C LEU A 255 -6.87 -19.56 24.77
N ARG A 256 -7.92 -19.39 25.59
CA ARG A 256 -7.84 -18.80 26.93
C ARG A 256 -6.91 -19.60 27.85
N SER A 257 -6.96 -20.93 27.77
CA SER A 257 -6.12 -21.80 28.58
C SER A 257 -4.63 -21.74 28.25
N GLY A 258 -4.25 -21.16 27.11
CA GLY A 258 -2.85 -20.97 26.71
C GLY A 258 -2.30 -19.54 26.89
N LEU A 259 -3.09 -18.60 27.41
CA LEU A 259 -2.71 -17.18 27.50
C LEU A 259 -1.50 -16.94 28.41
N ASP A 260 -1.35 -17.74 29.46
CA ASP A 260 -0.20 -17.75 30.38
C ASP A 260 1.11 -18.16 29.70
N ARG A 261 1.05 -18.76 28.51
CA ARG A 261 2.18 -19.14 27.67
C ARG A 261 2.27 -18.34 26.38
N SER A 262 1.45 -17.29 26.23
CA SER A 262 1.53 -16.38 25.09
C SER A 262 2.59 -15.31 25.32
N PRO A 263 3.58 -15.17 24.42
CA PRO A 263 4.64 -14.16 24.55
C PRO A 263 4.16 -12.72 24.70
N MET A 264 2.96 -12.42 24.21
CA MET A 264 2.37 -11.08 24.39
C MET A 264 1.93 -10.82 25.82
N TYR A 265 1.33 -11.83 26.46
CA TYR A 265 0.74 -11.68 27.79
C TYR A 265 1.75 -11.95 28.90
N THR A 266 2.85 -12.65 28.59
CA THR A 266 3.96 -12.89 29.53
C THR A 266 5.05 -11.82 29.48
N GLY A 267 4.96 -10.84 28.58
CA GLY A 267 5.95 -9.77 28.42
C GLY A 267 7.27 -10.21 27.79
N VAL A 268 7.30 -11.38 27.12
CA VAL A 268 8.48 -11.88 26.38
C VAL A 268 8.70 -11.11 25.08
N ILE A 269 7.64 -10.55 24.50
CA ILE A 269 7.74 -9.66 23.34
C ILE A 269 7.70 -8.21 23.82
N GLU A 270 8.68 -7.42 23.40
CA GLU A 270 8.75 -5.99 23.68
C GLU A 270 7.92 -5.19 22.66
N GLY A 271 7.87 -5.67 21.42
CA GLY A 271 7.25 -4.98 20.29
C GLY A 271 5.72 -4.91 20.34
N VAL A 272 5.19 -3.74 19.96
CA VAL A 272 3.75 -3.48 19.94
C VAL A 272 3.09 -4.13 18.72
N GLY A 273 2.00 -4.87 18.94
CA GLY A 273 1.18 -5.48 17.90
C GLY A 273 0.06 -4.57 17.36
N PRO A 274 -0.53 -4.90 16.20
CA PRO A 274 -1.59 -4.10 15.58
C PRO A 274 -2.93 -4.20 16.32
N ARG A 275 -3.54 -3.05 16.64
CA ARG A 275 -4.85 -2.94 17.33
C ARG A 275 -6.02 -3.42 16.49
N TYR A 276 -5.99 -3.18 15.19
CA TYR A 276 -7.13 -3.43 14.29
C TYR A 276 -7.08 -4.80 13.59
N CYS A 277 -5.94 -5.50 13.66
CA CYS A 277 -5.80 -6.88 13.19
C CYS A 277 -5.03 -7.70 14.24
N PRO A 278 -5.55 -7.80 15.47
CA PRO A 278 -4.88 -8.50 16.55
C PRO A 278 -4.76 -9.99 16.25
N SER A 279 -3.82 -10.67 16.92
CA SER A 279 -3.80 -12.13 16.94
C SER A 279 -5.09 -12.69 17.53
N ILE A 280 -5.43 -13.94 17.25
CA ILE A 280 -6.69 -14.54 17.72
C ILE A 280 -6.76 -14.54 19.25
N GLU A 281 -5.63 -14.77 19.94
CA GLU A 281 -5.54 -14.69 21.40
C GLU A 281 -5.78 -13.28 21.97
N ASP A 282 -5.56 -12.22 21.20
CA ASP A 282 -5.89 -10.85 21.60
C ASP A 282 -7.31 -10.45 21.16
N LYS A 283 -7.75 -10.94 20.00
CA LYS A 283 -9.10 -10.73 19.48
C LYS A 283 -10.19 -11.27 20.43
N ILE A 284 -10.03 -12.48 20.97
CA ILE A 284 -11.00 -13.08 21.90
C ILE A 284 -11.06 -12.39 23.26
N MET A 285 -9.98 -11.69 23.65
CA MET A 285 -9.94 -10.94 24.90
C MET A 285 -10.58 -9.56 24.74
N ARG A 286 -10.34 -8.89 23.60
CA ARG A 286 -10.93 -7.59 23.30
C ARG A 286 -12.42 -7.66 22.96
N PHE A 287 -12.85 -8.75 22.33
CA PHE A 287 -14.23 -8.98 21.90
C PHE A 287 -14.79 -10.23 22.58
N ALA A 288 -14.68 -10.28 23.91
CA ALA A 288 -15.08 -11.43 24.72
C ALA A 288 -16.59 -11.72 24.69
N ASP A 289 -17.39 -10.76 24.21
CA ASP A 289 -18.83 -10.86 23.99
C ASP A 289 -19.22 -11.64 22.73
N LYS A 290 -18.26 -11.99 21.87
CA LYS A 290 -18.51 -12.70 20.61
C LYS A 290 -18.26 -14.20 20.75
N ASP A 291 -19.29 -15.00 20.51
CA ASP A 291 -19.22 -16.47 20.60
C ASP A 291 -18.48 -17.12 19.41
N GLN A 292 -18.26 -16.35 18.34
CA GLN A 292 -17.58 -16.82 17.14
C GLN A 292 -16.83 -15.72 16.40
N HIS A 293 -15.80 -16.14 15.65
CA HIS A 293 -15.05 -15.29 14.75
C HIS A 293 -14.92 -15.98 13.39
N GLN A 294 -15.21 -15.23 12.33
CA GLN A 294 -15.08 -15.73 10.96
C GLN A 294 -13.62 -16.02 10.61
N VAL A 295 -13.41 -17.13 9.91
CA VAL A 295 -12.13 -17.59 9.35
C VAL A 295 -12.31 -17.78 7.85
N PHE A 296 -11.48 -17.11 7.06
CA PHE A 296 -11.37 -17.40 5.63
C PHE A 296 -10.31 -18.47 5.41
N VAL A 297 -10.69 -19.55 4.74
CA VAL A 297 -9.80 -20.64 4.36
C VAL A 297 -9.36 -20.39 2.92
N GLU A 298 -8.13 -19.91 2.76
CA GLU A 298 -7.60 -19.40 1.50
C GLU A 298 -6.54 -20.37 0.95
N PRO A 299 -6.71 -20.90 -0.27
CA PRO A 299 -5.65 -21.71 -0.90
C PRO A 299 -4.39 -20.88 -1.16
N GLU A 300 -3.20 -21.46 -0.95
CA GLU A 300 -1.94 -20.75 -1.22
C GLU A 300 -1.44 -20.86 -2.67
N GLY A 301 -2.05 -21.74 -3.46
CA GLY A 301 -1.72 -21.93 -4.87
C GLY A 301 -2.45 -23.12 -5.50
N LEU A 302 -2.26 -23.31 -6.80
CA LEU A 302 -2.89 -24.36 -7.61
C LEU A 302 -2.17 -25.72 -7.48
N THR A 303 -0.89 -25.69 -7.11
CA THR A 303 0.01 -26.86 -7.09
C THR A 303 0.47 -27.23 -5.68
N THR A 304 -0.18 -26.69 -4.66
CA THR A 304 0.08 -26.98 -3.24
C THR A 304 -1.22 -27.34 -2.53
N TYR A 305 -1.10 -28.10 -1.44
CA TYR A 305 -2.20 -28.37 -0.52
C TYR A 305 -2.17 -27.46 0.71
N GLU A 306 -1.22 -26.52 0.82
CA GLU A 306 -1.21 -25.57 1.94
C GLU A 306 -2.39 -24.60 1.85
N LEU A 307 -3.10 -24.46 2.96
CA LEU A 307 -4.16 -23.48 3.19
C LEU A 307 -3.70 -22.43 4.21
N TYR A 308 -4.12 -21.20 3.96
CA TYR A 308 -3.98 -20.06 4.86
C TYR A 308 -5.31 -19.77 5.57
N PRO A 309 -5.47 -20.11 6.85
CA PRO A 309 -6.68 -19.80 7.62
C PRO A 309 -6.61 -18.35 8.14
N ASN A 310 -7.01 -17.41 7.29
CA ASN A 310 -7.02 -15.99 7.59
C ASN A 310 -8.01 -15.66 8.70
N GLY A 311 -7.53 -15.00 9.75
CA GLY A 311 -8.29 -14.65 10.94
C GLY A 311 -7.82 -15.33 12.23
N ILE A 312 -6.94 -16.34 12.13
CA ILE A 312 -6.39 -17.07 13.29
C ILE A 312 -4.86 -16.95 13.44
N SER A 313 -4.28 -15.79 13.10
CA SER A 313 -2.88 -15.48 13.42
C SER A 313 -2.62 -15.65 14.92
N THR A 314 -1.54 -16.32 15.31
CA THR A 314 -1.27 -16.62 16.72
C THR A 314 0.21 -16.75 17.01
N SER A 315 0.57 -16.58 18.27
CA SER A 315 1.90 -16.85 18.84
C SER A 315 1.86 -17.85 19.99
N LEU A 316 0.75 -18.56 20.18
CA LEU A 316 0.59 -19.57 21.23
C LEU A 316 1.48 -20.81 21.00
N PRO A 317 1.74 -21.61 22.05
CA PRO A 317 2.40 -22.91 21.93
C PRO A 317 1.70 -23.85 20.94
N PHE A 318 2.48 -24.72 20.28
CA PHE A 318 1.96 -25.60 19.22
C PHE A 318 0.84 -26.55 19.67
N ASP A 319 0.91 -27.07 20.90
CA ASP A 319 -0.14 -27.91 21.50
C ASP A 319 -1.49 -27.19 21.55
N VAL A 320 -1.48 -25.90 21.92
CA VAL A 320 -2.67 -25.06 21.98
C VAL A 320 -3.17 -24.74 20.56
N GLN A 321 -2.24 -24.43 19.64
CA GLN A 321 -2.61 -24.19 18.24
C GLN A 321 -3.31 -25.41 17.63
N LEU A 322 -2.77 -26.61 17.83
CA LEU A 322 -3.33 -27.85 17.31
C LEU A 322 -4.74 -28.09 17.85
N ALA A 323 -4.92 -28.01 19.17
CA ALA A 323 -6.22 -28.17 19.80
C ALA A 323 -7.24 -27.11 19.34
N ALA A 324 -6.81 -25.85 19.21
CA ALA A 324 -7.67 -24.77 18.75
C ALA A 324 -8.09 -24.95 17.29
N VAL A 325 -7.15 -25.28 16.40
CA VAL A 325 -7.44 -25.55 14.98
C VAL A 325 -8.42 -26.71 14.84
N GLN A 326 -8.19 -27.82 15.54
CA GLN A 326 -9.06 -29.00 15.49
C GLN A 326 -10.43 -28.81 16.15
N SER A 327 -10.66 -27.68 16.82
CA SER A 327 -11.98 -27.32 17.34
C SER A 327 -12.83 -26.54 16.33
N ILE A 328 -12.24 -26.03 15.24
CA ILE A 328 -12.93 -25.24 14.22
C ILE A 328 -13.71 -26.18 13.29
N ARG A 329 -14.93 -25.77 12.92
CA ARG A 329 -15.81 -26.58 12.05
C ARG A 329 -15.16 -26.84 10.68
N GLY A 330 -15.09 -28.10 10.28
CA GLY A 330 -14.42 -28.56 9.06
C GLY A 330 -12.91 -28.80 9.21
N PHE A 331 -12.32 -28.44 10.35
CA PHE A 331 -10.91 -28.66 10.69
C PHE A 331 -10.72 -29.76 11.76
N GLU A 332 -11.72 -30.57 12.05
CA GLU A 332 -11.71 -31.55 13.16
C GLU A 332 -10.51 -32.50 13.08
N ASN A 333 -10.06 -32.85 11.87
CA ASN A 333 -8.91 -33.69 11.60
C ASN A 333 -7.74 -32.94 10.95
N ALA A 334 -7.74 -31.61 11.01
CA ALA A 334 -6.77 -30.78 10.32
C ALA A 334 -5.34 -31.09 10.76
N HIS A 335 -4.47 -31.27 9.75
CA HIS A 335 -3.04 -31.43 9.91
C HIS A 335 -2.34 -30.09 9.71
N ILE A 336 -1.62 -29.62 10.73
CA ILE A 336 -0.82 -28.40 10.65
C ILE A 336 0.52 -28.72 9.99
N VAL A 337 0.76 -28.15 8.81
CA VAL A 337 2.01 -28.27 8.03
C VAL A 337 3.08 -27.33 8.58
N ARG A 338 2.68 -26.14 9.03
CA ARG A 338 3.59 -25.15 9.64
C ARG A 338 2.91 -24.47 10.83
N PRO A 339 3.60 -24.33 11.97
CA PRO A 339 3.02 -23.63 13.12
C PRO A 339 2.80 -22.15 12.82
N GLY A 340 1.78 -21.57 13.43
CA GLY A 340 1.63 -20.13 13.54
C GLY A 340 2.71 -19.56 14.45
N TYR A 341 3.14 -18.34 14.17
CA TYR A 341 4.18 -17.68 14.94
C TYR A 341 4.04 -16.17 14.86
N ALA A 342 4.77 -15.49 15.74
CA ALA A 342 5.01 -14.07 15.61
C ALA A 342 6.46 -13.76 15.31
N ILE A 343 6.68 -12.70 14.54
CA ILE A 343 7.99 -12.14 14.23
C ILE A 343 8.08 -10.75 14.86
N GLU A 344 9.14 -10.54 15.62
CA GLU A 344 9.56 -9.26 16.16
C GLU A 344 10.78 -8.75 15.40
N TYR A 345 10.80 -7.48 15.04
CA TYR A 345 11.82 -6.90 14.17
C TYR A 345 12.01 -5.41 14.45
N ASP A 346 13.17 -4.89 14.07
CA ASP A 346 13.48 -3.47 14.16
C ASP A 346 12.72 -2.66 13.11
N PHE A 347 12.18 -1.52 13.54
CA PHE A 347 11.69 -0.48 12.64
C PHE A 347 12.24 0.88 13.08
N PHE A 348 12.18 1.83 12.17
CA PHE A 348 12.72 3.17 12.33
C PHE A 348 11.56 4.14 12.33
N ASN A 349 11.60 5.14 13.21
CA ASN A 349 10.51 6.10 13.31
C ASN A 349 10.38 6.87 11.98
N PRO A 350 9.24 6.74 11.26
CA PRO A 350 9.08 7.36 9.95
C PRO A 350 9.11 8.89 9.98
N GLN A 351 8.94 9.54 11.14
CA GLN A 351 9.11 10.99 11.28
C GLN A 351 10.56 11.45 11.04
N ASP A 352 11.52 10.51 11.02
CA ASP A 352 12.91 10.76 10.64
C ASP A 352 13.12 10.81 9.11
N LEU A 353 12.05 10.68 8.32
CA LEU A 353 12.07 10.74 6.86
C LEU A 353 11.44 12.04 6.34
N LYS A 354 11.87 12.46 5.15
CA LYS A 354 11.22 13.49 4.32
C LYS A 354 10.02 12.87 3.57
N HIS A 355 9.15 13.68 2.96
CA HIS A 355 8.08 13.17 2.08
C HIS A 355 8.61 12.36 0.88
N THR A 356 9.88 12.54 0.51
CA THR A 356 10.57 11.76 -0.54
C THR A 356 11.02 10.38 -0.07
N LEU A 357 10.84 10.05 1.22
CA LEU A 357 11.35 8.87 1.93
C LEU A 357 12.88 8.84 2.13
N GLU A 358 13.57 9.92 1.77
CA GLU A 358 14.97 10.14 2.15
C GLU A 358 15.05 10.39 3.65
N THR A 359 16.07 9.86 4.32
CA THR A 359 16.29 10.15 5.74
C THR A 359 16.68 11.60 5.97
N LYS A 360 16.30 12.18 7.10
CA LYS A 360 16.68 13.54 7.51
C LYS A 360 18.13 13.64 8.00
N TYR A 361 18.75 12.52 8.37
CA TYR A 361 20.08 12.50 8.99
C TYR A 361 21.20 11.97 8.08
N MET A 362 20.85 11.29 6.98
CA MET A 362 21.82 10.73 6.06
C MET A 362 21.37 10.93 4.61
N ASP A 363 22.15 11.74 3.91
CA ASP A 363 21.94 12.07 2.51
C ASP A 363 22.10 10.85 1.61
N GLY A 364 21.16 10.67 0.68
CA GLY A 364 21.14 9.55 -0.25
C GLY A 364 20.68 8.22 0.34
N LEU A 365 20.35 8.15 1.63
CA LEU A 365 19.76 6.95 2.25
C LEU A 365 18.24 7.08 2.29
N TYR A 366 17.54 6.04 1.83
CA TYR A 366 16.08 5.98 1.77
C TYR A 366 15.58 4.72 2.47
N PHE A 367 14.47 4.83 3.20
CA PHE A 367 13.82 3.68 3.84
C PHE A 367 12.44 3.43 3.24
N ALA A 368 12.12 2.18 2.96
CA ALA A 368 10.81 1.81 2.41
C ALA A 368 10.30 0.44 2.91
N GLY A 369 9.00 0.40 3.22
CA GLY A 369 8.28 -0.81 3.59
C GLY A 369 8.16 -1.01 5.09
N GLN A 370 8.28 -2.26 5.55
CA GLN A 370 8.04 -2.59 6.97
C GLN A 370 9.04 -1.92 7.92
N ILE A 371 10.22 -1.55 7.40
CA ILE A 371 11.23 -0.79 8.14
C ILE A 371 10.71 0.58 8.61
N ASN A 372 9.70 1.14 7.94
CA ASN A 372 9.04 2.40 8.32
C ASN A 372 7.84 2.18 9.25
N GLY A 373 7.69 0.97 9.80
CA GLY A 373 6.58 0.62 10.70
C GLY A 373 5.23 0.40 10.00
N THR A 374 5.22 0.14 8.70
CA THR A 374 4.01 -0.32 7.98
C THR A 374 3.90 -1.84 7.98
N THR A 375 2.68 -2.36 7.76
CA THR A 375 2.48 -3.79 7.50
C THR A 375 1.52 -4.03 6.34
N GLY A 376 2.04 -4.65 5.29
CA GLY A 376 1.29 -4.97 4.09
C GLY A 376 2.18 -4.93 2.86
N TYR A 377 1.86 -5.76 1.87
CA TYR A 377 2.65 -5.83 0.64
C TYR A 377 2.48 -4.55 -0.16
N GLU A 378 1.25 -4.05 -0.23
CA GLU A 378 0.82 -2.89 -1.01
C GLU A 378 1.40 -1.60 -0.43
N GLU A 379 1.30 -1.42 0.89
CA GLU A 379 1.96 -0.33 1.60
C GLU A 379 3.47 -0.34 1.35
N ALA A 380 4.10 -1.52 1.37
CA ALA A 380 5.53 -1.65 1.15
C ALA A 380 5.93 -1.37 -0.30
N GLY A 381 5.21 -1.91 -1.28
CA GLY A 381 5.46 -1.65 -2.71
C GLY A 381 5.29 -0.17 -3.06
N ALA A 382 4.27 0.49 -2.51
CA ALA A 382 4.02 1.91 -2.70
C ALA A 382 5.19 2.79 -2.22
N GLN A 383 5.69 2.52 -1.00
CA GLN A 383 6.87 3.19 -0.47
C GLN A 383 8.12 2.85 -1.29
N GLY A 384 8.26 1.59 -1.70
CA GLY A 384 9.37 1.11 -2.52
C GLY A 384 9.47 1.88 -3.83
N LEU A 385 8.37 1.97 -4.57
CA LEU A 385 8.28 2.73 -5.81
C LEU A 385 8.73 4.19 -5.62
N LEU A 386 8.18 4.86 -4.61
CA LEU A 386 8.51 6.26 -4.33
C LEU A 386 9.98 6.44 -3.94
N ALA A 387 10.49 5.61 -3.04
CA ALA A 387 11.88 5.67 -2.58
C ALA A 387 12.86 5.37 -3.72
N GLY A 388 12.57 4.37 -4.57
CA GLY A 388 13.39 4.03 -5.73
C GLY A 388 13.43 5.15 -6.77
N ALA A 389 12.26 5.68 -7.13
CA ALA A 389 12.18 6.83 -8.05
C ALA A 389 13.01 8.01 -7.53
N ASN A 390 12.87 8.37 -6.25
CA ASN A 390 13.60 9.49 -5.67
C ASN A 390 15.10 9.23 -5.50
N ALA A 391 15.50 8.00 -5.15
CA ALA A 391 16.90 7.61 -5.09
C ALA A 391 17.58 7.75 -6.46
N ALA A 392 16.89 7.38 -7.54
CA ALA A 392 17.35 7.56 -8.91
C ALA A 392 17.36 9.03 -9.34
N LEU A 393 16.29 9.79 -9.08
CA LEU A 393 16.24 11.22 -9.39
C LEU A 393 17.40 11.96 -8.71
N ARG A 394 17.65 11.71 -7.43
CA ARG A 394 18.80 12.27 -6.70
C ARG A 394 20.12 11.85 -7.33
N ALA A 395 20.31 10.56 -7.62
CA ALA A 395 21.55 10.06 -8.21
C ALA A 395 21.84 10.63 -9.61
N LEU A 396 20.78 11.05 -10.31
CA LEU A 396 20.83 11.68 -11.63
C LEU A 396 20.74 13.23 -11.58
N ASP A 397 20.89 13.83 -10.38
CA ASP A 397 20.85 15.27 -10.15
C ASP A 397 19.55 15.95 -10.64
N LYS A 398 18.42 15.24 -10.49
CA LYS A 398 17.06 15.72 -10.79
C LYS A 398 16.30 16.04 -9.51
N GLU A 399 15.28 16.89 -9.65
CA GLU A 399 14.36 17.21 -8.56
C GLU A 399 13.58 15.96 -8.14
N GLN A 400 13.52 15.70 -6.83
CA GLN A 400 12.77 14.59 -6.26
C GLN A 400 11.26 14.89 -6.28
N TRP A 401 10.43 13.86 -6.22
CA TRP A 401 8.98 13.98 -6.31
C TRP A 401 8.27 13.20 -5.20
N TYR A 402 7.12 13.69 -4.79
CA TYR A 402 6.15 12.91 -4.01
C TYR A 402 4.73 13.33 -4.40
N PRO A 403 3.77 12.39 -4.46
CA PRO A 403 2.38 12.73 -4.69
C PRO A 403 1.79 13.36 -3.44
N ARG A 404 0.95 14.38 -3.61
CA ARG A 404 0.20 14.95 -2.49
C ARG A 404 -0.92 14.01 -2.06
N ARG A 405 -1.43 14.24 -0.84
CA ARG A 405 -2.56 13.48 -0.28
C ARG A 405 -3.84 13.61 -1.10
N ASP A 406 -4.04 14.73 -1.78
CA ASP A 406 -5.20 14.97 -2.66
C ASP A 406 -5.04 14.31 -4.05
N GLU A 407 -3.85 13.78 -4.36
CA GLU A 407 -3.53 13.17 -5.65
C GLU A 407 -3.48 11.64 -5.59
N ALA A 408 -3.04 11.06 -4.47
CA ALA A 408 -2.83 9.61 -4.34
C ALA A 408 -2.95 9.06 -2.91
N TYR A 409 -3.37 7.81 -2.78
CA TYR A 409 -3.24 7.02 -1.55
C TYR A 409 -1.77 6.83 -1.15
N ILE A 410 -0.81 6.78 -2.09
CA ILE A 410 0.63 6.82 -1.78
C ILE A 410 0.97 8.09 -0.99
N GLY A 411 0.42 9.25 -1.37
CA GLY A 411 0.62 10.52 -0.67
C GLY A 411 0.00 10.51 0.73
N VAL A 412 -1.19 9.94 0.87
CA VAL A 412 -1.86 9.73 2.17
C VAL A 412 -1.02 8.84 3.10
N LEU A 413 -0.54 7.71 2.58
CA LEU A 413 0.31 6.76 3.32
C LEU A 413 1.56 7.45 3.87
N VAL A 414 2.30 8.12 3.00
CA VAL A 414 3.59 8.71 3.35
C VAL A 414 3.40 9.89 4.30
N ASP A 415 2.45 10.79 4.03
CA ASP A 415 2.20 11.93 4.91
C ASP A 415 1.68 11.49 6.29
N ASP A 416 0.84 10.46 6.38
CA ASP A 416 0.43 9.90 7.69
C ASP A 416 1.65 9.39 8.47
N LEU A 417 2.52 8.61 7.83
CA LEU A 417 3.70 8.03 8.50
C LEU A 417 4.66 9.11 9.02
N ILE A 418 5.06 10.06 8.18
CA ILE A 418 6.04 11.07 8.56
C ILE A 418 5.48 12.16 9.47
N THR A 419 4.15 12.35 9.50
CA THR A 419 3.50 13.37 10.34
C THR A 419 3.10 12.80 11.68
N LEU A 420 2.42 11.64 11.68
CA LEU A 420 1.85 11.04 12.88
C LEU A 420 2.83 10.10 13.58
N GLY A 421 3.88 9.66 12.88
CA GLY A 421 4.70 8.54 13.34
C GLY A 421 3.89 7.26 13.35
N THR A 422 4.40 6.25 14.05
CA THR A 422 3.63 5.03 14.26
C THR A 422 4.06 4.30 15.53
N SER A 423 3.08 3.92 16.36
CA SER A 423 3.29 3.18 17.60
C SER A 423 2.87 1.71 17.49
N GLU A 424 2.34 1.33 16.34
CA GLU A 424 1.88 -0.01 15.98
C GLU A 424 2.03 -0.16 14.45
N PRO A 425 1.98 -1.36 13.87
CA PRO A 425 2.15 -1.48 12.42
C PRO A 425 1.02 -0.77 11.65
N TYR A 426 1.36 0.28 10.89
CA TYR A 426 0.41 1.09 10.12
C TYR A 426 -0.22 0.28 8.97
N ARG A 427 -1.52 0.50 8.71
CA ARG A 427 -2.29 -0.15 7.64
C ARG A 427 -3.20 0.85 6.94
N MET A 428 -3.33 0.79 5.61
CA MET A 428 -4.11 1.80 4.88
C MET A 428 -5.58 1.88 5.26
N PHE A 429 -6.21 0.77 5.67
CA PHE A 429 -7.63 0.80 5.98
C PHE A 429 -7.96 1.59 7.26
N THR A 430 -6.96 1.88 8.11
CA THR A 430 -7.14 2.76 9.28
C THR A 430 -6.95 4.22 8.92
N SER A 431 -6.40 4.52 7.74
CA SER A 431 -6.24 5.88 7.24
C SER A 431 -7.58 6.54 6.98
N ARG A 432 -7.62 7.86 7.13
CA ARG A 432 -8.73 8.68 6.65
C ARG A 432 -8.28 9.39 5.38
N ALA A 433 -8.41 8.73 4.23
CA ALA A 433 -8.42 9.46 2.97
C ALA A 433 -9.66 10.37 2.94
N GLU A 434 -9.48 11.68 2.96
CA GLU A 434 -10.55 12.68 2.95
C GLU A 434 -11.18 12.79 1.55
N TYR A 435 -10.38 12.56 0.51
CA TYR A 435 -10.73 12.77 -0.90
C TYR A 435 -11.15 11.49 -1.64
N ARG A 436 -11.92 10.62 -0.99
CA ARG A 436 -12.25 9.26 -1.51
C ARG A 436 -12.99 9.24 -2.85
N LEU A 437 -13.70 10.31 -3.20
CA LEU A 437 -14.42 10.38 -4.47
C LEU A 437 -13.47 10.66 -5.65
N ILE A 438 -12.33 11.30 -5.40
CA ILE A 438 -11.28 11.56 -6.40
C ILE A 438 -10.25 10.45 -6.41
N LEU A 439 -9.85 9.98 -5.23
CA LEU A 439 -8.85 8.93 -5.04
C LEU A 439 -9.48 7.55 -5.17
N ARG A 440 -9.87 7.16 -6.39
CA ARG A 440 -10.48 5.86 -6.63
C ARG A 440 -9.49 4.90 -7.24
N GLU A 441 -9.76 3.61 -7.09
CA GLU A 441 -8.95 2.57 -7.72
C GLU A 441 -9.12 2.54 -9.24
N ASP A 442 -10.26 3.02 -9.77
CA ASP A 442 -10.60 2.97 -11.19
C ASP A 442 -9.90 4.04 -12.04
N ASN A 443 -9.44 5.14 -11.42
CA ASN A 443 -8.87 6.31 -12.10
C ASN A 443 -7.41 6.64 -11.70
N ALA A 444 -6.70 5.71 -11.06
CA ALA A 444 -5.31 5.94 -10.65
C ALA A 444 -4.39 6.26 -11.84
N ASP A 445 -4.63 5.63 -12.99
CA ASP A 445 -3.91 5.94 -14.23
C ASP A 445 -4.16 7.37 -14.73
N LEU A 446 -5.41 7.83 -14.70
CA LEU A 446 -5.77 9.22 -15.02
C LEU A 446 -5.14 10.23 -14.05
N ARG A 447 -4.79 9.81 -12.83
CA ARG A 447 -4.15 10.68 -11.82
C ARG A 447 -2.63 10.68 -11.91
N LEU A 448 -2.00 9.56 -12.24
CA LEU A 448 -0.56 9.37 -12.02
C LEU A 448 0.26 8.98 -13.25
N THR A 449 -0.33 8.45 -14.33
CA THR A 449 0.45 7.95 -15.47
C THR A 449 1.21 9.08 -16.18
N GLU A 450 0.60 10.27 -16.33
CA GLU A 450 1.29 11.44 -16.90
C GLU A 450 2.50 11.83 -16.06
N LYS A 451 2.34 11.84 -14.73
CA LYS A 451 3.46 12.13 -13.83
C LYS A 451 4.54 11.05 -13.91
N GLY A 452 4.16 9.78 -13.97
CA GLY A 452 5.08 8.67 -14.17
C GLY A 452 5.87 8.80 -15.48
N ARG A 453 5.26 9.32 -16.55
CA ARG A 453 5.93 9.59 -17.82
C ARG A 453 6.97 10.71 -17.69
N GLU A 454 6.63 11.81 -17.02
CA GLU A 454 7.56 12.93 -16.75
C GLU A 454 8.79 12.47 -15.96
N LEU A 455 8.61 11.55 -15.00
CA LEU A 455 9.67 11.01 -14.15
C LEU A 455 10.50 9.91 -14.85
N GLY A 456 10.12 9.49 -16.05
CA GLY A 456 10.76 8.39 -16.78
C GLY A 456 10.42 7.00 -16.25
N LEU A 457 9.39 6.85 -15.41
CA LEU A 457 8.94 5.55 -14.90
C LEU A 457 8.10 4.79 -15.94
N VAL A 458 7.24 5.51 -16.67
CA VAL A 458 6.26 4.93 -17.59
C VAL A 458 6.86 4.73 -18.99
N GLY A 459 6.93 3.46 -19.41
CA GLY A 459 7.38 3.07 -20.75
C GLY A 459 6.39 3.44 -21.88
N ASP A 460 6.86 3.34 -23.12
CA ASP A 460 6.11 3.77 -24.31
C ASP A 460 4.80 3.00 -24.53
N GLU A 461 4.79 1.69 -24.30
CA GLU A 461 3.60 0.84 -24.46
C GLU A 461 2.46 1.29 -23.54
N ARG A 462 2.76 1.50 -22.25
CA ARG A 462 1.76 1.98 -21.28
C ARG A 462 1.33 3.41 -21.61
N TRP A 463 2.27 4.27 -21.99
CA TRP A 463 1.96 5.65 -22.36
C TRP A 463 0.96 5.71 -23.52
N GLN A 464 1.19 4.91 -24.57
CA GLN A 464 0.30 4.81 -25.72
C GLN A 464 -1.09 4.33 -25.32
N ALA A 465 -1.19 3.23 -24.56
CA ALA A 465 -2.47 2.70 -24.09
C ALA A 465 -3.24 3.72 -23.21
N PHE A 466 -2.52 4.47 -22.38
CA PHE A 466 -3.09 5.54 -21.57
C PHE A 466 -3.64 6.68 -22.43
N CYS A 467 -2.89 7.17 -23.42
CA CYS A 467 -3.34 8.22 -24.33
C CYS A 467 -4.60 7.80 -25.09
N GLU A 468 -4.62 6.58 -25.64
CA GLU A 468 -5.79 6.04 -26.35
C GLU A 468 -7.02 5.95 -25.45
N LYS A 469 -6.85 5.50 -24.19
CA LYS A 469 -7.93 5.47 -23.20
C LYS A 469 -8.43 6.88 -22.89
N LYS A 470 -7.54 7.84 -22.62
CA LYS A 470 -7.87 9.22 -22.27
C LYS A 470 -8.65 9.90 -23.40
N GLU A 471 -8.16 9.82 -24.63
CA GLU A 471 -8.82 10.37 -25.81
C GLU A 471 -10.19 9.73 -26.04
N SER A 472 -10.30 8.41 -25.84
CA SER A 472 -11.57 7.70 -25.98
C SER A 472 -12.61 8.11 -24.93
N ILE A 473 -12.18 8.38 -23.70
CA ILE A 473 -13.06 8.94 -22.65
C ILE A 473 -13.57 10.32 -23.07
N GLU A 474 -12.68 11.21 -23.51
CA GLU A 474 -13.04 12.57 -23.90
C GLU A 474 -14.01 12.59 -25.10
N ARG A 475 -13.69 11.83 -26.15
CA ARG A 475 -14.54 11.69 -27.34
C ARG A 475 -15.92 11.13 -26.99
N GLU A 476 -15.99 10.13 -26.12
CA GLU A 476 -17.26 9.55 -25.73
C GLU A 476 -18.08 10.50 -24.86
N GLN A 477 -17.46 11.21 -23.93
CA GLN A 477 -18.15 12.26 -23.18
C GLN A 477 -18.72 13.34 -24.09
N GLN A 478 -17.98 13.75 -25.12
CA GLN A 478 -18.46 14.73 -26.09
C GLN A 478 -19.66 14.19 -26.88
N ARG A 479 -19.58 12.95 -27.38
CA ARG A 479 -20.70 12.28 -28.06
C ARG A 479 -21.95 12.25 -27.18
N LEU A 480 -21.83 11.85 -25.92
CA LEU A 480 -22.98 11.77 -25.01
C LEU A 480 -23.61 13.15 -24.74
N LYS A 481 -22.84 14.24 -24.76
CA LYS A 481 -23.34 15.61 -24.60
C LYS A 481 -24.03 16.14 -25.86
N GLU A 482 -23.54 15.77 -27.04
CA GLU A 482 -24.07 16.21 -28.34
C GLU A 482 -25.23 15.36 -28.85
N THR A 483 -25.45 14.18 -28.27
CA THR A 483 -26.49 13.25 -28.69
C THR A 483 -27.76 13.43 -27.86
N TRP A 484 -28.83 13.90 -28.51
CA TRP A 484 -30.11 14.22 -27.87
C TRP A 484 -31.19 13.18 -28.17
N ILE A 485 -31.98 12.84 -27.13
CA ILE A 485 -33.16 11.99 -27.20
C ILE A 485 -34.41 12.84 -26.98
N GLN A 486 -35.33 12.81 -27.94
CA GLN A 486 -36.59 13.55 -27.90
C GLN A 486 -37.68 12.73 -27.20
N PRO A 487 -38.59 13.35 -26.44
CA PRO A 487 -39.79 12.68 -25.94
C PRO A 487 -40.60 12.03 -27.07
N GLY A 488 -41.05 10.79 -26.87
CA GLY A 488 -41.87 10.05 -27.85
C GLY A 488 -41.10 9.46 -29.05
N SER A 489 -39.77 9.63 -29.11
CA SER A 489 -38.92 8.95 -30.08
C SER A 489 -38.84 7.43 -29.83
N ALA A 490 -38.35 6.67 -30.81
CA ALA A 490 -38.18 5.22 -30.67
C ALA A 490 -37.21 4.88 -29.52
N GLU A 491 -36.13 5.65 -29.42
CA GLU A 491 -35.11 5.56 -28.38
C GLU A 491 -35.67 5.89 -26.99
N ALA A 492 -36.56 6.89 -26.89
CA ALA A 492 -37.26 7.18 -25.63
C ALA A 492 -38.20 6.04 -25.20
N ASN A 493 -38.83 5.36 -26.15
CA ASN A 493 -39.69 4.21 -25.88
C ASN A 493 -38.87 2.98 -25.43
N GLU A 494 -37.65 2.82 -25.93
CA GLU A 494 -36.73 1.78 -25.47
C GLU A 494 -36.31 1.98 -24.01
N LEU A 495 -36.12 3.24 -23.58
CA LEU A 495 -35.80 3.58 -22.19
C LEU A 495 -37.00 3.53 -21.23
N ALA A 496 -38.22 3.71 -21.73
CA ALA A 496 -39.43 3.86 -20.92
C ALA A 496 -39.61 2.78 -19.82
N PRO A 497 -39.32 1.48 -20.04
CA PRO A 497 -39.47 0.45 -19.01
C PRO A 497 -38.53 0.61 -17.80
N LYS A 498 -37.41 1.32 -17.96
CA LYS A 498 -36.40 1.51 -16.89
C LYS A 498 -36.60 2.81 -16.14
N LEU A 499 -37.35 3.75 -16.71
CA LEU A 499 -37.56 5.08 -16.15
C LEU A 499 -38.76 5.11 -15.19
N LYS A 500 -38.60 5.77 -14.04
CA LYS A 500 -39.74 6.03 -13.12
C LYS A 500 -40.71 7.05 -13.70
N THR A 501 -40.20 8.02 -14.44
CA THR A 501 -40.97 9.08 -15.10
C THR A 501 -40.55 9.19 -16.58
N PRO A 502 -41.52 9.23 -17.51
CA PRO A 502 -41.24 9.46 -18.92
C PRO A 502 -40.43 10.74 -19.15
N LEU A 503 -39.73 10.80 -20.28
CA LEU A 503 -38.99 12.00 -20.67
C LEU A 503 -39.97 13.15 -20.94
N SER A 504 -39.87 14.23 -20.16
CA SER A 504 -40.74 15.42 -20.27
C SER A 504 -40.26 16.47 -21.27
N ARG A 505 -38.98 16.39 -21.66
CA ARG A 505 -38.29 17.27 -22.61
C ARG A 505 -37.14 16.50 -23.24
N GLU A 506 -36.44 17.10 -24.18
CA GLU A 506 -35.20 16.54 -24.70
C GLU A 506 -34.12 16.47 -23.59
N TYR A 507 -33.40 15.35 -23.58
CA TYR A 507 -32.22 15.14 -22.74
C TYR A 507 -31.09 14.64 -23.63
N ASN A 508 -29.88 15.14 -23.43
CA ASN A 508 -28.71 14.49 -23.99
C ASN A 508 -28.41 13.19 -23.22
N LEU A 509 -27.64 12.28 -23.83
CA LEU A 509 -27.31 11.00 -23.21
C LEU A 509 -26.54 11.17 -21.89
N ALA A 510 -25.69 12.19 -21.76
CA ALA A 510 -24.95 12.48 -20.53
C ALA A 510 -25.88 12.83 -19.35
N ASP A 511 -26.92 13.62 -19.59
CA ASP A 511 -27.94 13.98 -18.60
C ASP A 511 -28.85 12.80 -18.24
N LEU A 512 -29.12 11.91 -19.19
CA LEU A 512 -29.80 10.65 -18.91
C LEU A 512 -28.96 9.75 -17.99
N LEU A 513 -27.63 9.69 -18.21
CA LEU A 513 -26.72 8.85 -17.40
C LEU A 513 -26.66 9.28 -15.93
N LYS A 514 -27.01 10.52 -15.61
CA LYS A 514 -27.12 11.03 -14.22
C LYS A 514 -28.30 10.39 -13.46
N ARG A 515 -29.27 9.80 -14.16
CA ARG A 515 -30.41 9.12 -13.51
C ARG A 515 -29.93 7.82 -12.86
N PRO A 516 -30.26 7.57 -11.58
CA PRO A 516 -29.72 6.43 -10.84
C PRO A 516 -30.18 5.07 -11.40
N GLU A 517 -31.33 5.02 -12.08
CA GLU A 517 -31.87 3.83 -12.74
C GLU A 517 -31.19 3.45 -14.07
N LEU A 518 -30.40 4.34 -14.67
CA LEU A 518 -29.76 4.12 -15.97
C LEU A 518 -28.26 3.86 -15.80
N SER A 519 -27.70 2.97 -16.62
CA SER A 519 -26.27 2.68 -16.78
C SER A 519 -25.79 3.06 -18.17
N TYR A 520 -24.48 3.06 -18.41
CA TYR A 520 -23.93 3.37 -19.73
C TYR A 520 -24.48 2.43 -20.80
N ARG A 521 -24.60 1.13 -20.48
CA ARG A 521 -25.14 0.11 -21.38
C ARG A 521 -26.59 0.37 -21.80
N ASP A 522 -27.35 1.09 -20.99
CA ASP A 522 -28.76 1.38 -21.30
C ASP A 522 -28.90 2.51 -22.31
N ILE A 523 -27.87 3.36 -22.48
CA ILE A 523 -27.95 4.58 -23.29
C ILE A 523 -26.97 4.61 -24.46
N ALA A 524 -25.88 3.84 -24.41
CA ALA A 524 -24.74 4.03 -25.29
C ALA A 524 -25.08 3.75 -26.76
N ASP A 525 -25.90 2.72 -27.00
CA ASP A 525 -26.31 2.25 -28.34
C ASP A 525 -27.66 2.82 -28.81
N LEU A 526 -28.32 3.69 -28.03
CA LEU A 526 -29.57 4.31 -28.45
C LEU A 526 -29.39 5.13 -29.74
N LYS A 527 -28.24 5.81 -29.85
CA LYS A 527 -27.90 6.60 -31.02
C LYS A 527 -26.38 6.70 -31.17
N GLY A 528 -25.85 6.08 -32.22
CA GLY A 528 -24.41 5.90 -32.41
C GLY A 528 -23.92 4.55 -31.85
N GLU A 529 -22.61 4.33 -31.88
CA GLU A 529 -22.00 3.08 -31.39
C GLU A 529 -21.41 3.26 -29.99
N SER A 530 -21.62 2.28 -29.12
CA SER A 530 -20.97 2.21 -27.81
C SER A 530 -19.47 1.97 -27.90
N VAL A 531 -18.76 2.47 -26.89
CA VAL A 531 -17.34 2.16 -26.71
C VAL A 531 -17.17 0.73 -26.21
N LYS A 532 -16.41 -0.08 -26.95
CA LYS A 532 -16.13 -1.49 -26.62
C LYS A 532 -15.22 -1.68 -25.41
N ASN A 533 -14.37 -0.69 -25.12
CA ASN A 533 -13.45 -0.75 -23.98
C ASN A 533 -14.22 -0.50 -22.67
N ASN A 534 -14.33 -1.54 -21.83
CA ASN A 534 -15.03 -1.48 -20.55
C ASN A 534 -14.44 -0.46 -19.58
N GLN A 535 -13.11 -0.21 -19.61
CA GLN A 535 -12.51 0.81 -18.76
C GLN A 535 -12.99 2.21 -19.15
N VAL A 536 -13.15 2.47 -20.46
CA VAL A 536 -13.63 3.77 -20.96
C VAL A 536 -15.10 3.96 -20.59
N SER A 537 -15.96 2.97 -20.85
CA SER A 537 -17.38 3.07 -20.55
C SER A 537 -17.65 3.21 -19.04
N GLU A 538 -16.92 2.49 -18.19
CA GLU A 538 -16.99 2.64 -16.74
C GLU A 538 -16.57 4.05 -16.30
N GLN A 539 -15.46 4.59 -16.83
CA GLN A 539 -15.02 5.95 -16.49
C GLN A 539 -16.04 7.00 -16.92
N VAL A 540 -16.63 6.87 -18.10
CA VAL A 540 -17.68 7.77 -18.59
C VAL A 540 -18.92 7.71 -17.69
N GLU A 541 -19.34 6.51 -17.28
CA GLU A 541 -20.47 6.33 -16.34
C GLU A 541 -20.20 6.97 -14.99
N ILE A 542 -19.03 6.70 -14.39
CA ILE A 542 -18.66 7.25 -13.09
C ILE A 542 -18.57 8.78 -13.18
N HIS A 543 -17.93 9.32 -14.20
CA HIS A 543 -17.78 10.77 -14.36
C HIS A 543 -19.14 11.48 -14.38
N ASN A 544 -20.09 10.99 -15.19
CA ASN A 544 -21.40 11.63 -15.29
C ASN A 544 -22.25 11.45 -14.03
N LYS A 545 -22.28 10.26 -13.42
CA LYS A 545 -23.08 10.00 -12.22
C LYS A 545 -22.59 10.74 -10.98
N TYR A 546 -21.28 10.95 -10.87
CA TYR A 546 -20.66 11.55 -9.70
C TYR A 546 -20.15 12.96 -9.92
N ALA A 547 -20.36 13.56 -11.10
CA ALA A 547 -19.87 14.90 -11.49
C ALA A 547 -20.06 15.94 -10.38
N GLY A 548 -21.30 16.14 -9.90
CA GLY A 548 -21.59 17.15 -8.88
C GLY A 548 -20.87 16.92 -7.53
N TYR A 549 -20.63 15.66 -7.16
CA TYR A 549 -19.87 15.33 -5.94
C TYR A 549 -18.37 15.52 -6.15
N ILE A 550 -17.86 15.17 -7.33
CA ILE A 550 -16.46 15.33 -7.71
C ILE A 550 -16.10 16.82 -7.81
N ASP A 551 -16.93 17.62 -8.47
CA ASP A 551 -16.70 19.06 -8.65
C ASP A 551 -16.69 19.78 -7.30
N ARG A 552 -17.66 19.47 -6.42
CA ARG A 552 -17.66 19.99 -5.05
C ARG A 552 -16.38 19.63 -4.29
N GLN A 553 -15.90 18.38 -4.40
CA GLN A 553 -14.69 17.96 -3.71
C GLN A 553 -13.44 18.65 -4.29
N LYS A 554 -13.40 18.93 -5.60
CA LYS A 554 -12.32 19.71 -6.23
C LYS A 554 -12.31 21.15 -5.72
N ASP A 555 -13.47 21.78 -5.59
CA ASP A 555 -13.58 23.14 -5.04
C ASP A 555 -13.07 23.19 -3.59
N GLU A 556 -13.43 22.19 -2.77
CA GLU A 556 -12.94 22.04 -1.39
C GLU A 556 -11.40 21.88 -1.35
N ILE A 557 -10.83 21.08 -2.25
CA ILE A 557 -9.37 20.93 -2.40
C ILE A 557 -8.72 22.26 -2.79
N GLU A 558 -9.25 22.97 -3.79
CA GLU A 558 -8.65 24.22 -4.25
C GLU A 558 -8.63 25.28 -3.14
N GLN A 559 -9.69 25.34 -2.32
CA GLN A 559 -9.74 26.22 -1.17
C GLN A 559 -8.67 25.85 -0.13
N MET A 560 -8.46 24.56 0.14
CA MET A 560 -7.41 24.09 1.06
C MET A 560 -5.99 24.32 0.51
N ARG A 561 -5.77 24.14 -0.79
CA ARG A 561 -4.47 24.37 -1.44
C ARG A 561 -3.91 25.77 -1.20
N ARG A 562 -4.79 26.78 -1.14
CA ARG A 562 -4.39 28.16 -0.84
C ARG A 562 -3.79 28.32 0.57
N GLN A 563 -4.13 27.44 1.50
CA GLN A 563 -3.56 27.40 2.85
C GLN A 563 -2.34 26.46 2.93
N GLU A 564 -2.32 25.40 2.11
CA GLU A 564 -1.30 24.34 2.08
C GLU A 564 0.09 24.81 1.63
N ASN A 565 0.17 25.76 0.70
CA ASN A 565 1.44 26.30 0.19
C ASN A 565 2.20 27.20 1.19
N THR A 566 1.71 27.35 2.42
CA THR A 566 2.44 28.12 3.43
C THR A 566 3.53 27.26 4.04
N ALA A 567 4.75 27.37 3.49
CA ALA A 567 5.93 26.69 3.98
C ALA A 567 6.34 27.19 5.38
N LEU A 568 6.79 26.26 6.22
CA LEU A 568 7.44 26.53 7.49
C LEU A 568 8.96 26.42 7.28
N PRO A 569 9.75 27.45 7.63
CA PRO A 569 11.21 27.37 7.53
C PRO A 569 11.79 26.25 8.40
N ASP A 570 12.82 25.54 7.92
CA ASP A 570 13.50 24.46 8.67
C ASP A 570 14.02 24.91 10.06
N ALA A 571 14.44 26.17 10.15
CA ALA A 571 14.95 26.78 11.38
C ALA A 571 13.88 27.57 12.17
N PHE A 572 12.60 27.21 12.03
CA PHE A 572 11.50 27.90 12.71
C PHE A 572 11.53 27.67 14.23
N ASP A 573 11.66 28.76 15.00
CA ASP A 573 11.61 28.70 16.46
C ASP A 573 10.17 28.76 16.98
N TYR A 574 9.59 27.59 17.24
CA TYR A 574 8.24 27.46 17.79
C TYR A 574 8.09 28.04 19.21
N ASP A 575 9.17 28.31 19.95
CA ASP A 575 9.07 28.92 21.28
C ASP A 575 8.61 30.37 21.23
N GLN A 576 8.93 31.08 20.15
CA GLN A 576 8.59 32.49 19.95
C GLN A 576 7.11 32.71 19.60
N VAL A 577 6.37 31.64 19.29
CA VAL A 577 4.96 31.74 18.95
C VAL A 577 4.14 31.85 20.24
N GLY A 578 3.73 33.08 20.55
CA GLY A 578 2.87 33.35 21.70
C GLY A 578 1.50 32.65 21.58
N GLY A 579 1.02 32.08 22.68
CA GLY A 579 -0.29 31.42 22.75
C GLY A 579 -0.32 29.93 22.39
N LEU A 580 0.77 29.36 21.87
CA LEU A 580 0.90 27.90 21.73
C LEU A 580 1.19 27.26 23.09
N SER A 581 0.51 26.15 23.40
CA SER A 581 0.80 25.36 24.59
C SER A 581 2.18 24.71 24.51
N ASN A 582 2.79 24.44 25.67
CA ASN A 582 4.10 23.77 25.73
C ASN A 582 4.05 22.37 25.08
N GLU A 583 2.92 21.66 25.18
CA GLU A 583 2.71 20.38 24.51
C GLU A 583 2.77 20.52 22.97
N LEU A 584 2.07 21.51 22.40
CA LEU A 584 2.08 21.73 20.96
C LEU A 584 3.44 22.21 20.46
N LYS A 585 4.13 23.05 21.23
CA LYS A 585 5.52 23.45 20.93
C LYS A 585 6.45 22.25 20.91
N ALA A 586 6.36 21.36 21.90
CA ALA A 586 7.16 20.14 21.93
C ALA A 586 6.90 19.25 20.71
N LYS A 587 5.62 19.01 20.38
CA LYS A 587 5.23 18.22 19.19
C LYS A 587 5.73 18.84 17.89
N LEU A 588 5.59 20.17 17.72
CA LEU A 588 6.06 20.87 16.53
C LEU A 588 7.59 20.80 16.38
N LYS A 589 8.34 20.92 17.48
CA LYS A 589 9.82 20.78 17.46
C LYS A 589 10.29 19.37 17.18
N GLU A 590 9.54 18.37 17.63
CA GLU A 590 9.83 16.96 17.40
C GLU A 590 9.52 16.57 15.94
N ILE A 591 8.33 16.91 15.45
CA ILE A 591 7.85 16.52 14.12
C ILE A 591 8.50 17.36 13.02
N ARG A 592 8.73 18.65 13.29
CA ARG A 592 9.24 19.68 12.35
C ARG A 592 8.49 19.67 11.02
N PRO A 593 7.20 20.05 11.01
CA PRO A 593 6.40 20.05 9.79
C PRO A 593 6.93 21.07 8.77
N GLU A 594 6.96 20.68 7.50
CA GLU A 594 7.42 21.50 6.36
C GLU A 594 6.37 22.54 5.94
N THR A 595 5.09 22.29 6.27
CA THR A 595 3.97 23.17 5.89
C THR A 595 2.98 23.36 7.03
N ILE A 596 2.21 24.45 6.96
CA ILE A 596 1.09 24.69 7.89
C ILE A 596 0.02 23.60 7.78
N SER A 597 -0.21 23.07 6.57
CA SER A 597 -1.12 21.95 6.34
C SER A 597 -0.68 20.73 7.14
N GLN A 598 0.60 20.36 7.08
CA GLN A 598 1.14 19.27 7.88
C GLN A 598 1.02 19.53 9.38
N ALA A 599 1.35 20.76 9.82
CA ALA A 599 1.21 21.14 11.22
C ALA A 599 -0.24 20.98 11.73
N SER A 600 -1.25 21.27 10.90
CA SER A 600 -2.67 21.16 11.26
C SER A 600 -3.15 19.74 11.54
N ARG A 601 -2.43 18.73 11.04
CA ARG A 601 -2.74 17.31 11.23
C ARG A 601 -2.10 16.71 12.47
N ILE A 602 -1.17 17.43 13.11
CA ILE A 602 -0.53 16.97 14.34
C ILE A 602 -1.59 16.78 15.43
N GLN A 603 -1.52 15.64 16.13
CA GLN A 603 -2.50 15.31 17.16
C GLN A 603 -2.57 16.40 18.25
N GLY A 604 -3.78 16.92 18.46
CA GLY A 604 -4.05 18.00 19.42
C GLY A 604 -3.94 19.40 18.83
N MET A 605 -3.56 19.55 17.56
CA MET A 605 -3.54 20.84 16.89
C MET A 605 -4.97 21.40 16.73
N THR A 606 -5.11 22.71 16.96
CA THR A 606 -6.40 23.41 16.86
C THR A 606 -6.36 24.49 15.77
N PRO A 607 -7.51 24.89 15.20
CA PRO A 607 -7.57 26.03 14.28
C PRO A 607 -6.99 27.33 14.86
N ALA A 608 -7.13 27.52 16.18
CA ALA A 608 -6.53 28.65 16.89
C ALA A 608 -4.99 28.57 16.89
N ALA A 609 -4.41 27.40 17.19
CA ALA A 609 -2.96 27.19 17.14
C ALA A 609 -2.39 27.41 15.73
N ILE A 610 -3.09 26.95 14.70
CA ILE A 610 -2.71 27.21 13.30
C ILE A 610 -2.78 28.69 12.95
N SER A 611 -3.83 29.38 13.41
CA SER A 611 -3.95 30.83 13.24
C SER A 611 -2.78 31.57 13.89
N LEU A 612 -2.32 31.14 15.06
CA LEU A 612 -1.14 31.72 15.72
C LEU A 612 0.15 31.53 14.90
N LEU A 613 0.36 30.34 14.32
CA LEU A 613 1.49 30.09 13.41
C LEU A 613 1.44 30.98 12.17
N LEU A 614 0.28 31.08 11.51
CA LEU A 614 0.08 31.91 10.33
C LEU A 614 0.31 33.41 10.63
N VAL A 615 -0.21 33.91 11.75
CA VAL A 615 -0.02 35.30 12.18
C VAL A 615 1.46 35.58 12.45
N TYR A 616 2.17 34.66 13.11
CA TYR A 616 3.60 34.79 13.38
C TYR A 616 4.42 34.83 12.07
N LEU A 617 4.14 33.90 11.14
CA LEU A 617 4.78 33.87 9.82
C LEU A 617 4.56 35.18 9.06
N LYS A 618 3.33 35.69 9.03
CA LYS A 618 2.99 36.93 8.32
C LYS A 618 3.69 38.15 8.93
N LYS A 619 3.77 38.22 10.27
CA LYS A 619 4.47 39.29 10.99
C LYS A 619 5.98 39.29 10.68
N HIS A 620 6.61 38.12 10.63
CA HIS A 620 8.03 37.99 10.32
C HIS A 620 8.37 38.13 8.83
N GLN A 621 7.47 37.74 7.91
CA GLN A 621 7.63 38.03 6.48
C GLN A 621 7.58 39.54 6.23
N LEU A 622 6.61 40.26 6.80
CA LEU A 622 6.50 41.72 6.70
C LEU A 622 7.69 42.46 7.31
N SER A 623 8.30 41.92 8.37
CA SER A 623 9.52 42.46 8.98
C SER A 623 10.76 42.34 8.08
N LYS A 624 10.84 41.31 7.22
CA LYS A 624 11.95 41.15 6.26
C LYS A 624 11.79 42.03 5.02
N THR A 625 10.57 42.23 4.52
CA THR A 625 10.31 43.14 3.38
C THR A 625 10.44 44.62 3.73
N GLY A 626 10.17 45.01 4.98
CA GLY A 626 10.37 46.40 5.45
C GLY A 626 11.83 46.84 5.59
N GLN A 627 12.79 45.90 5.72
CA GLN A 627 14.22 46.21 5.77
C GLN A 627 14.86 46.32 4.37
N ALA A 628 14.27 45.76 3.33
CA ALA A 628 14.78 45.84 1.96
C ALA A 628 14.43 47.15 1.23
N THR A 629 13.62 48.01 1.84
CA THR A 629 13.24 49.35 1.31
C THR A 629 13.93 50.51 2.03
N THR A 630 14.90 50.21 2.90
CA THR A 630 15.70 51.21 3.64
C THR A 630 17.21 50.99 3.56
N SER A 631 17.69 50.31 2.52
CA SER A 631 19.12 50.19 2.18
C SER A 631 19.41 50.75 0.80
#